data_AF-A0A7G2CGV4-F1
#
_entry.id   AF-A0A7G2CGV4-F1
#
_cell.length_a   1.000
_cell.length_b   1.000
_cell.length_c   1.000
_cell.angle_alpha   90.00
_cell.angle_beta   90.00
_cell.angle_gamma   90.00
#
_symmetry.space_group_name_H-M   'P 1'
#
loop_
_entity.id
_entity.type
_entity.pdbx_description
1 polymer ?
#
loop_
_entity_poly.entity_id
_entity_poly.type
_entity_poly.pdbx_seq_one_letter_code
_entity_poly.pdbx_strand_id
1 'polypeptide(L)'
;MTSVTSIHPLLAPKRTLLLVHFVFTIIVPYLLRKLRRKSMEENWEQDESSPTRRRTALVLKYAVIVWACLSLANTLHFLATGKYRSLVERVLSLRPVYGSQQMRRFTNLIYMNQHVWWTTWMSLFSVLKVGRYFRRILSTVRTITTSGSQPTNTNVCCACREMPTIAQKSNCGHTYCYYCIKSRLLDSQATGSFRCCRCTQAVHSCSPA
;
A
#
# COMPACT_ATOMS: atom_id res chain seq x y z
N MET A 1 10.49 5.11 13.10
CA MET A 1 10.96 3.77 12.66
C MET A 1 12.45 3.68 12.92
N THR A 2 12.87 3.09 14.04
CA THR A 2 14.29 2.81 14.33
C THR A 2 14.53 1.34 14.01
N SER A 3 15.15 1.06 12.86
CA SER A 3 15.67 -0.28 12.59
C SER A 3 16.85 -0.50 13.53
N VAL A 4 16.61 -1.14 14.68
CA VAL A 4 17.69 -1.54 15.58
C VAL A 4 18.38 -2.73 14.92
N THR A 5 19.51 -2.46 14.28
CA THR A 5 20.45 -3.48 13.83
C THR A 5 21.07 -4.12 15.08
N SER A 6 20.41 -5.14 15.63
CA SER A 6 20.99 -5.93 16.70
C SER A 6 22.01 -6.90 16.10
N ILE A 7 23.28 -6.68 16.43
CA ILE A 7 24.34 -7.64 16.16
C ILE A 7 24.15 -8.76 17.18
N HIS A 8 24.14 -10.02 16.73
CA HIS A 8 24.13 -11.15 17.65
C HIS A 8 25.33 -11.04 18.59
N PRO A 9 25.16 -11.08 19.93
CA PRO A 9 26.22 -10.75 20.89
C PRO A 9 27.46 -11.66 20.76
N LEU A 10 27.29 -12.87 20.21
CA LEU A 10 28.38 -13.82 19.95
C LEU A 10 29.27 -13.45 18.75
N LEU A 11 28.81 -12.57 17.87
CA LEU A 11 29.54 -12.12 16.68
C LEU A 11 30.25 -10.77 16.89
N ALA A 12 30.10 -10.16 18.07
CA ALA A 12 30.71 -8.88 18.36
C ALA A 12 32.23 -9.03 18.58
N PRO A 13 33.09 -8.32 17.82
CA PRO A 13 34.53 -8.38 18.00
C PRO A 13 34.97 -7.71 19.32
N LYS A 14 36.12 -8.12 19.84
CA LYS A 14 36.75 -7.48 21.01
C LYS A 14 37.06 -6.01 20.71
N ARG A 15 36.86 -5.13 21.70
CA ARG A 15 37.11 -3.69 21.58
C ARG A 15 38.55 -3.37 21.16
N THR A 16 39.52 -4.12 21.67
CA THR A 16 40.94 -3.96 21.32
C THR A 16 41.20 -4.18 19.84
N LEU A 17 40.59 -5.22 19.26
CA LEU A 17 40.74 -5.57 17.86
C LEU A 17 40.11 -4.50 16.95
N LEU A 18 38.99 -3.91 17.38
CA LEU A 18 38.36 -2.80 16.68
C LEU A 18 39.19 -1.51 16.73
N LEU A 19 39.87 -1.24 17.86
CA LEU A 19 40.82 -0.13 17.97
C LEU A 19 42.01 -0.32 17.02
N VAL A 20 42.59 -1.52 16.98
CA VAL A 20 43.69 -1.83 16.04
C VAL A 20 43.22 -1.62 14.59
N HIS A 21 42.03 -2.10 14.23
CA HIS A 21 41.45 -1.85 12.91
C HIS A 21 41.33 -0.35 12.61
N PHE A 22 40.83 0.46 13.55
CA PHE A 22 40.72 1.92 13.40
C PHE A 22 42.09 2.56 13.17
N VAL A 23 43.10 2.19 13.95
CA VAL A 23 44.48 2.69 13.82
C VAL A 23 45.02 2.41 12.41
N PHE A 24 44.90 1.18 11.92
CA PHE A 24 45.42 0.81 10.60
C PHE A 24 44.63 1.41 9.43
N THR A 25 43.33 1.61 9.57
CA THR A 25 42.48 2.11 8.48
C THR A 25 42.44 3.63 8.38
N ILE A 26 42.64 4.35 9.49
CA ILE A 26 42.50 5.81 9.53
C ILE A 26 43.83 6.49 9.88
N ILE A 27 44.46 6.11 10.99
CA ILE A 27 45.65 6.81 11.50
C ILE A 27 46.86 6.57 10.61
N VAL A 28 47.14 5.31 10.25
CA VAL A 28 48.28 4.96 9.39
C VAL A 28 48.24 5.67 8.03
N PRO A 29 47.15 5.64 7.24
CA PRO A 29 47.12 6.35 5.98
C PRO A 29 47.15 7.88 6.14
N TYR A 30 46.59 8.42 7.23
CA TYR A 30 46.71 9.86 7.52
C TYR A 30 48.17 10.26 7.75
N LEU A 31 48.89 9.52 8.61
CA LEU A 31 50.30 9.77 8.89
C LEU A 31 51.16 9.60 7.64
N LEU A 32 50.93 8.56 6.84
CA LEU A 32 51.64 8.35 5.57
C LEU A 32 51.39 9.49 4.57
N ARG A 33 50.15 9.99 4.47
CA ARG A 33 49.83 11.15 3.63
C ARG A 33 50.51 12.42 4.13
N LYS A 34 50.55 12.62 5.46
CA LYS A 34 51.21 13.78 6.08
C LYS A 34 52.72 13.73 5.87
N LEU A 35 53.34 12.56 6.06
CA LEU A 35 54.77 12.33 5.81
C LEU A 35 55.11 12.51 4.33
N ARG A 36 54.30 11.97 3.42
CA ARG A 36 54.51 12.16 1.98
C ARG A 36 54.40 13.62 1.58
N ARG A 37 53.42 14.35 2.11
CA ARG A 37 53.30 15.78 1.84
C ARG A 37 54.55 16.53 2.29
N LYS A 38 55.00 16.30 3.51
CA LYS A 38 56.24 16.90 4.03
C LYS A 38 57.47 16.53 3.19
N SER A 39 57.56 15.27 2.77
CA SER A 39 58.62 14.77 1.90
C SER A 39 58.66 15.46 0.54
N MET A 40 57.51 15.85 -0.01
CA MET A 40 57.42 16.56 -1.29
C MET A 40 57.69 18.06 -1.13
N GLU A 41 57.20 18.68 -0.06
CA GLU A 41 57.45 20.10 0.25
C GLU A 41 58.95 20.38 0.44
N GLU A 42 59.66 19.48 1.13
CA GLU A 42 61.09 19.59 1.41
C GLU A 42 61.99 18.88 0.38
N ASN A 43 61.42 18.34 -0.72
CA ASN A 43 62.14 17.60 -1.77
C ASN A 43 63.18 16.60 -1.25
N TRP A 44 62.81 15.74 -0.29
CA TRP A 44 63.73 14.79 0.36
C TRP A 44 64.48 13.84 -0.59
N GLU A 45 64.03 13.70 -1.84
CA GLU A 45 64.70 12.90 -2.86
C GLU A 45 65.99 13.55 -3.39
N GLN A 46 66.05 14.89 -3.42
CA GLN A 46 67.16 15.68 -3.96
C GLN A 46 68.02 16.36 -2.86
N ASP A 47 67.59 16.29 -1.61
CA ASP A 47 68.30 16.89 -0.47
C ASP A 47 69.59 16.11 -0.16
N GLU A 48 70.73 16.64 -0.64
CA GLU A 48 72.07 16.08 -0.43
C GLU A 48 72.59 16.33 1.00
N SER A 49 71.99 17.27 1.73
CA SER A 49 72.44 17.68 3.07
C SER A 49 72.19 16.62 4.16
N SER A 50 71.23 15.70 3.98
CA SER A 50 70.89 14.69 4.98
C SER A 50 70.60 13.30 4.37
N PRO A 51 71.51 12.31 4.51
CA PRO A 51 71.35 10.99 3.90
C PRO A 51 70.17 10.20 4.49
N THR A 52 69.75 10.52 5.71
CA THR A 52 68.62 9.88 6.39
C THR A 52 67.29 10.22 5.72
N ARG A 53 67.07 11.49 5.35
CA ARG A 53 65.83 11.93 4.67
C ARG A 53 65.66 11.26 3.32
N ARG A 54 66.74 11.22 2.52
CA ARG A 54 66.77 10.51 1.25
C ARG A 54 66.43 9.03 1.40
N ARG A 55 67.03 8.34 2.38
CA ARG A 55 66.71 6.93 2.66
C ARG A 55 65.25 6.74 3.09
N THR A 56 64.71 7.63 3.93
CA THR A 56 63.30 7.55 4.35
C THR A 56 62.33 7.77 3.18
N ALA A 57 62.63 8.69 2.26
CA ALA A 57 61.83 8.91 1.06
C ALA A 57 61.82 7.68 0.15
N LEU A 58 62.98 7.06 -0.06
CA LEU A 58 63.10 5.81 -0.83
C LEU A 58 62.32 4.66 -0.18
N VAL A 59 62.49 4.45 1.13
CA VAL A 59 61.75 3.41 1.87
C VAL A 59 60.24 3.65 1.79
N LEU A 60 59.79 4.90 1.94
CA LEU A 60 58.38 5.25 1.81
C LEU A 60 57.84 4.97 0.40
N LYS A 61 58.61 5.27 -0.65
CA LYS A 61 58.26 4.98 -2.05
C LYS A 61 58.07 3.48 -2.28
N TYR A 62 59.05 2.66 -1.91
CA TYR A 62 58.95 1.21 -2.06
C TYR A 62 57.85 0.61 -1.19
N ALA A 63 57.70 1.06 0.06
CA ALA A 63 56.64 0.58 0.94
C ALA A 63 55.24 0.81 0.36
N VAL A 64 55.02 1.95 -0.31
CA VAL A 64 53.74 2.26 -0.96
C VAL A 64 53.48 1.36 -2.16
N ILE A 65 54.51 1.11 -2.99
CA ILE A 65 54.40 0.21 -4.14
C ILE A 65 54.10 -1.21 -3.65
N VAL A 66 54.84 -1.71 -2.67
CA VAL A 66 54.64 -3.03 -2.07
C VAL A 66 53.23 -3.14 -1.49
N TRP A 67 52.79 -2.14 -0.71
CA TRP A 67 51.44 -2.12 -0.16
C TRP A 67 50.36 -2.14 -1.26
N ALA A 68 50.56 -1.38 -2.34
CA ALA A 68 49.64 -1.37 -3.47
C ALA A 68 49.55 -2.76 -4.13
N CYS A 69 50.69 -3.41 -4.41
CA CYS A 69 50.73 -4.76 -4.97
C CYS A 69 50.04 -5.79 -4.06
N LEU A 70 50.33 -5.78 -2.75
CA LEU A 70 49.65 -6.65 -1.80
C LEU A 70 48.14 -6.38 -1.76
N SER A 71 47.73 -5.11 -1.83
CA SER A 71 46.30 -4.73 -1.77
C SER A 71 45.55 -5.18 -3.01
N LEU A 72 46.19 -5.12 -4.18
CA LEU A 72 45.67 -5.63 -5.44
C LEU A 72 45.52 -7.15 -5.38
N ALA A 73 46.57 -7.86 -4.95
CA ALA A 73 46.53 -9.31 -4.77
C ALA A 73 45.42 -9.75 -3.80
N ASN A 74 45.24 -9.02 -2.70
CA ASN A 74 44.13 -9.27 -1.77
C ASN A 74 42.77 -9.04 -2.40
N THR A 75 42.62 -7.98 -3.20
CA THR A 75 41.36 -7.67 -3.89
C THR A 75 41.00 -8.74 -4.93
N LEU A 76 41.98 -9.24 -5.68
CA LEU A 76 41.78 -10.35 -6.63
C LEU A 76 41.37 -11.64 -5.89
N HIS A 77 42.02 -11.94 -4.77
CA HIS A 77 41.62 -13.07 -3.94
C HIS A 77 40.23 -12.86 -3.32
N PHE A 78 39.87 -11.63 -2.93
CA PHE A 78 38.54 -11.31 -2.43
C PHE A 78 37.47 -11.54 -3.50
N LEU A 79 37.72 -11.15 -4.74
CA LEU A 79 36.82 -11.41 -5.87
C LEU A 79 36.60 -12.91 -6.10
N ALA A 80 37.63 -13.74 -5.89
CA ALA A 80 37.51 -15.19 -6.05
C ALA A 80 36.78 -15.89 -4.88
N THR A 81 36.97 -15.44 -3.63
CA THR A 81 36.46 -16.17 -2.44
C THR A 81 35.33 -15.45 -1.68
N GLY A 82 35.21 -14.12 -1.81
CA GLY A 82 34.18 -13.31 -1.16
C GLY A 82 34.31 -13.13 0.37
N LYS A 83 35.48 -13.39 0.97
CA LYS A 83 35.65 -13.43 2.44
C LYS A 83 36.10 -12.11 3.08
N TYR A 84 37.27 -11.58 2.72
CA TYR A 84 37.88 -10.40 3.36
C TYR A 84 38.10 -9.27 2.35
N ARG A 85 37.52 -8.09 2.58
CA ARG A 85 37.55 -6.98 1.59
C ARG A 85 38.88 -6.25 1.58
N SER A 86 39.52 -6.07 2.74
CA SER A 86 40.82 -5.40 2.84
C SER A 86 41.92 -6.30 3.40
N LEU A 87 43.18 -5.95 3.10
CA LEU A 87 44.35 -6.61 3.71
C LEU A 87 44.33 -6.52 5.24
N VAL A 88 43.92 -5.37 5.78
CA VAL A 88 43.84 -5.12 7.21
C VAL A 88 42.81 -6.07 7.84
N GLU A 89 41.63 -6.18 7.25
CA GLU A 89 40.61 -7.14 7.69
C GLU A 89 41.10 -8.59 7.61
N ARG A 90 41.89 -8.95 6.59
CA ARG A 90 42.49 -10.29 6.48
C ARG A 90 43.50 -10.57 7.59
N VAL A 91 44.39 -9.63 7.90
CA VAL A 91 45.38 -9.77 8.98
C VAL A 91 44.70 -9.87 10.34
N LEU A 92 43.64 -9.08 10.56
CA LEU A 92 42.86 -9.11 11.80
C LEU A 92 41.79 -10.23 11.82
N SER A 93 41.66 -11.01 10.74
CA SER A 93 40.61 -12.03 10.55
C SER A 93 39.19 -11.50 10.82
N LEU A 94 38.94 -10.24 10.45
CA LEU A 94 37.64 -9.58 10.55
C LEU A 94 36.79 -9.93 9.33
N ARG A 95 35.76 -10.75 9.54
CA ARG A 95 34.82 -11.12 8.48
C ARG A 95 33.60 -10.19 8.50
N PRO A 96 33.25 -9.52 7.39
CA PRO A 96 31.96 -8.86 7.27
C PRO A 96 30.87 -9.93 7.22
N VAL A 97 29.93 -9.87 8.17
CA VAL A 97 28.75 -10.73 8.21
C VAL A 97 27.53 -9.82 8.11
N TYR A 98 26.53 -10.22 7.32
CA TYR A 98 25.27 -9.49 7.25
C TYR A 98 24.65 -9.42 8.64
N GLY A 99 24.41 -8.20 9.13
CA GLY A 99 23.57 -8.02 10.31
C GLY A 99 22.21 -8.64 9.99
N SER A 100 21.65 -9.43 10.90
CA SER A 100 20.28 -9.90 10.76
C SER A 100 19.36 -8.68 10.79
N GLN A 101 18.99 -8.18 9.62
CA GLN A 101 17.95 -7.18 9.51
C GLN A 101 16.65 -7.93 9.78
N GLN A 102 16.27 -8.06 11.06
CA GLN A 102 14.93 -8.48 11.44
C GLN A 102 13.97 -7.38 10.99
N MET A 103 13.63 -7.39 9.71
CA MET A 103 12.57 -6.57 9.16
C MET A 103 11.28 -7.18 9.68
N ARG A 104 10.82 -6.72 10.84
CA ARG A 104 9.44 -6.98 11.28
C ARG A 104 8.55 -6.35 10.23
N ARG A 105 8.13 -7.14 9.24
CA ARG A 105 7.17 -6.71 8.23
C ARG A 105 5.86 -6.47 8.98
N PHE A 106 5.60 -5.21 9.32
CA PHE A 106 4.30 -4.78 9.77
C PHE A 106 3.37 -4.89 8.55
N THR A 107 2.74 -6.04 8.38
CA THR A 107 1.69 -6.20 7.38
C THR A 107 0.53 -5.32 7.81
N ASN A 108 0.29 -4.24 7.07
CA ASN A 108 -0.79 -3.31 7.38
C ASN A 108 -2.14 -3.96 7.01
N LEU A 109 -2.86 -4.45 8.02
CA LEU A 109 -4.13 -5.15 7.87
C LEU A 109 -5.33 -4.18 7.72
N ILE A 110 -5.12 -2.85 7.73
CA ILE A 110 -6.23 -1.88 7.74
C ILE A 110 -7.16 -2.08 6.54
N TYR A 111 -6.60 -2.27 5.35
CA TYR A 111 -7.36 -2.41 4.11
C TYR A 111 -8.03 -3.78 4.00
N MET A 112 -7.37 -4.84 4.49
CA MET A 112 -7.96 -6.18 4.52
C MET A 112 -9.12 -6.24 5.51
N ASN A 113 -8.95 -5.64 6.69
CA ASN A 113 -10.00 -5.56 7.71
C ASN A 113 -11.20 -4.73 7.23
N GLN A 114 -10.97 -3.60 6.55
CA GLN A 114 -12.04 -2.77 5.99
C GLN A 114 -12.84 -3.52 4.90
N HIS A 115 -12.16 -4.27 4.03
CA HIS A 115 -12.84 -5.05 2.99
C HIS A 115 -13.69 -6.18 3.58
N VAL A 116 -13.18 -6.92 4.56
CA VAL A 116 -13.94 -7.97 5.26
C VAL A 116 -15.19 -7.40 5.92
N TRP A 117 -15.07 -6.26 6.59
CA TRP A 117 -16.23 -5.57 7.16
C TRP A 117 -17.27 -5.27 6.09
N TRP A 118 -16.88 -4.61 4.99
CA TRP A 118 -17.84 -4.24 3.96
C TRP A 118 -18.56 -5.45 3.34
N THR A 119 -17.82 -6.52 3.02
CA THR A 119 -18.43 -7.72 2.41
C THR A 119 -19.36 -8.45 3.38
N THR A 120 -19.03 -8.54 4.67
CA THR A 120 -19.91 -9.13 5.69
C THR A 120 -21.17 -8.30 5.90
N TRP A 121 -21.09 -6.97 5.90
CA TRP A 121 -22.28 -6.12 6.03
C TRP A 121 -23.18 -6.19 4.81
N MET A 122 -22.61 -6.20 3.60
CA MET A 122 -23.39 -6.35 2.37
C MET A 122 -24.14 -7.69 2.32
N SER A 123 -23.49 -8.79 2.72
CA SER A 123 -24.14 -10.10 2.76
C SER A 123 -25.25 -10.16 3.82
N LEU A 124 -25.00 -9.59 5.00
CA LEU A 124 -26.00 -9.48 6.08
C LEU A 124 -27.23 -8.67 5.63
N PHE A 125 -27.04 -7.51 5.00
CA PHE A 125 -28.14 -6.70 4.48
C PHE A 125 -28.93 -7.38 3.36
N SER A 126 -28.26 -8.17 2.52
CA SER A 126 -28.90 -8.98 1.48
C SER A 126 -29.83 -10.05 2.08
N VAL A 127 -29.36 -10.77 3.10
CA VAL A 127 -30.13 -11.82 3.80
C VAL A 127 -31.30 -11.23 4.60
N LEU A 128 -31.09 -10.10 5.27
CA LEU A 128 -32.11 -9.46 6.12
C LEU A 128 -33.27 -8.81 5.35
N LYS A 129 -33.30 -8.92 4.01
CA LYS A 129 -34.33 -8.30 3.14
C LYS A 129 -34.61 -6.86 3.56
N VAL A 130 -33.54 -6.08 3.83
CA VAL A 130 -33.64 -4.72 4.40
C VAL A 130 -34.56 -3.82 3.58
N GLY A 131 -34.63 -4.00 2.25
CA GLY A 131 -35.56 -3.27 1.40
C GLY A 131 -37.06 -3.46 1.72
N ARG A 132 -37.47 -4.51 2.45
CA ARG A 132 -38.85 -4.66 2.94
C ARG A 132 -39.09 -3.90 4.25
N TYR A 133 -38.13 -3.97 5.17
CA TYR A 133 -38.20 -3.25 6.44
C TYR A 133 -38.08 -1.74 6.23
N PHE A 134 -37.17 -1.30 5.36
CA PHE A 134 -37.00 0.11 5.01
C PHE A 134 -38.28 0.69 4.36
N ARG A 135 -38.96 -0.09 3.50
CA ARG A 135 -40.26 0.32 2.92
C ARG A 135 -41.38 0.44 3.96
N ARG A 136 -41.44 -0.46 4.95
CA ARG A 136 -42.40 -0.38 6.08
C ARG A 136 -42.13 0.82 7.00
N ILE A 137 -40.87 1.14 7.25
CA ILE A 137 -40.51 2.32 8.04
C ILE A 137 -40.86 3.60 7.26
N LEU A 138 -40.52 3.66 5.96
CA LEU A 138 -40.84 4.82 5.12
C LEU A 138 -42.35 5.06 4.97
N SER A 139 -43.17 4.00 4.90
CA SER A 139 -44.64 4.15 4.88
C SER A 139 -45.20 4.71 6.18
N THR A 140 -44.59 4.37 7.31
CA THR A 140 -44.99 4.85 8.65
C THR A 140 -44.58 6.32 8.85
N VAL A 141 -43.41 6.72 8.36
CA VAL A 141 -42.97 8.12 8.41
C VAL A 141 -43.83 9.01 7.49
N ARG A 142 -44.19 8.53 6.29
CA ARG A 142 -45.05 9.28 5.37
C ARG A 142 -46.44 9.57 5.94
N THR A 143 -47.02 8.61 6.66
CA THR A 143 -48.34 8.79 7.31
C THR A 143 -48.31 9.82 8.42
N ILE A 144 -47.16 10.02 9.08
CA ILE A 144 -46.99 11.02 10.13
C ILE A 144 -46.77 12.43 9.51
N THR A 145 -46.17 12.51 8.32
CA THR A 145 -45.87 13.80 7.67
C THR A 145 -47.00 14.38 6.81
N THR A 146 -48.03 13.62 6.43
CA THR A 146 -49.17 14.14 5.66
C THR A 146 -50.46 14.15 6.49
N SER A 147 -50.58 15.16 7.35
CA SER A 147 -51.87 15.63 7.87
C SER A 147 -52.35 16.77 6.97
N GLY A 148 -53.27 16.51 6.02
CA GLY A 148 -53.83 17.60 5.23
C GLY A 148 -54.55 17.22 3.94
N SER A 149 -55.88 17.34 3.97
CA SER A 149 -56.82 17.54 2.86
C SER A 149 -57.02 16.42 1.82
N GLN A 150 -58.25 15.90 1.78
CA GLN A 150 -58.88 15.35 0.58
C GLN A 150 -58.92 16.40 -0.53
N PRO A 151 -58.56 16.04 -1.76
CA PRO A 151 -59.34 16.47 -2.90
C PRO A 151 -59.83 15.26 -3.68
N THR A 152 -61.01 15.39 -4.26
CA THR A 152 -61.56 14.54 -5.32
C THR A 152 -60.60 14.54 -6.52
N ASN A 153 -59.52 13.76 -6.44
CA ASN A 153 -58.44 13.78 -7.41
C ASN A 153 -58.49 12.55 -8.32
N THR A 154 -58.70 12.82 -9.60
CA THR A 154 -58.54 11.93 -10.76
C THR A 154 -57.08 11.55 -11.04
N ASN A 155 -56.15 11.96 -10.17
CA ASN A 155 -54.70 11.85 -10.33
C ASN A 155 -54.06 10.69 -9.53
N VAL A 156 -54.85 9.75 -9.01
CA VAL A 156 -54.34 8.58 -8.29
C VAL A 156 -54.62 7.29 -9.06
N CYS A 157 -53.69 6.35 -8.98
CA CYS A 157 -53.83 5.03 -9.59
C CYS A 157 -54.97 4.23 -8.95
N CYS A 158 -55.87 3.66 -9.74
CA CYS A 158 -57.02 2.92 -9.22
C CYS A 158 -56.64 1.57 -8.57
N ALA A 159 -55.48 1.01 -8.89
CA ALA A 159 -55.01 -0.26 -8.33
C ALA A 159 -54.22 -0.09 -7.02
N CYS A 160 -53.22 0.81 -6.99
CA CYS A 160 -52.35 1.01 -5.82
C CYS A 160 -52.71 2.23 -4.96
N ARG A 161 -53.64 3.09 -5.41
CA ARG A 161 -54.10 4.31 -4.72
C ARG A 161 -52.99 5.33 -4.41
N GLU A 162 -51.87 5.26 -5.13
CA GLU A 162 -50.75 6.22 -5.06
C GLU A 162 -50.65 7.07 -6.34
N MET A 163 -49.74 8.06 -6.34
CA MET A 163 -49.39 8.84 -7.53
C MET A 163 -48.84 7.91 -8.64
N PRO A 164 -49.37 7.96 -9.86
CA PRO A 164 -49.02 6.99 -10.89
C PRO A 164 -47.59 7.18 -11.41
N THR A 165 -46.76 6.12 -11.28
CA THR A 165 -45.47 6.04 -11.99
C THR A 165 -45.74 5.77 -13.47
N ILE A 166 -45.58 6.79 -14.32
CA ILE A 166 -45.96 6.82 -15.75
C ILE A 166 -47.46 6.54 -15.90
N ALA A 167 -48.25 7.61 -15.89
CA ALA A 167 -49.70 7.54 -15.92
C ALA A 167 -50.25 6.92 -17.22
N GLN A 168 -51.17 5.99 -17.07
CA GLN A 168 -51.89 5.33 -18.17
C GLN A 168 -53.39 5.45 -17.91
N LYS A 169 -54.15 5.84 -18.93
CA LYS A 169 -55.61 5.84 -18.93
C LYS A 169 -56.11 4.51 -19.50
N SER A 170 -57.08 3.92 -18.80
CA SER A 170 -57.85 2.79 -19.31
C SER A 170 -58.96 3.25 -20.24
N ASN A 171 -59.54 2.33 -21.02
CA ASN A 171 -60.75 2.58 -21.84
C ASN A 171 -61.93 3.18 -21.06
N CYS A 172 -62.05 2.93 -19.76
CA CYS A 172 -63.06 3.53 -18.89
C CYS A 172 -62.70 4.93 -18.34
N GLY A 173 -61.59 5.52 -18.79
CA GLY A 173 -61.12 6.85 -18.39
C GLY A 173 -60.37 6.91 -17.06
N HIS A 174 -60.29 5.79 -16.33
CA HIS A 174 -59.61 5.75 -15.03
C HIS A 174 -58.08 5.58 -15.15
N THR A 175 -57.34 6.28 -14.30
CA THR A 175 -55.88 6.35 -14.27
C THR A 175 -55.25 5.17 -13.51
N TYR A 176 -54.17 4.61 -14.06
CA TYR A 176 -53.34 3.54 -13.49
C TYR A 176 -51.84 3.84 -13.68
N CYS A 177 -50.97 3.19 -12.90
CA CYS A 177 -49.54 3.13 -13.20
C CYS A 177 -49.30 2.17 -14.38
N TYR A 178 -48.27 2.42 -15.19
CA TYR A 178 -47.84 1.53 -16.27
C TYR A 178 -47.74 0.05 -15.82
N TYR A 179 -47.04 -0.20 -14.70
CA TYR A 179 -46.86 -1.56 -14.18
C TYR A 179 -48.17 -2.17 -13.66
N CYS A 180 -49.05 -1.37 -13.05
CA CYS A 180 -50.31 -1.85 -12.47
C CYS A 180 -51.33 -2.26 -13.55
N ILE A 181 -51.37 -1.56 -14.68
CA ILE A 181 -52.29 -1.89 -15.77
C ILE A 181 -51.74 -3.02 -16.64
N LYS A 182 -50.43 -3.01 -16.96
CA LYS A 182 -49.80 -4.05 -17.78
C LYS A 182 -49.79 -5.42 -17.08
N SER A 183 -49.46 -5.47 -15.80
CA SER A 183 -49.49 -6.74 -15.04
C SER A 183 -50.87 -7.40 -15.03
N ARG A 184 -51.95 -6.62 -14.94
CA ARG A 184 -53.33 -7.13 -14.95
C ARG A 184 -53.84 -7.51 -16.34
N LEU A 185 -53.35 -6.86 -17.40
CA LEU A 185 -53.67 -7.23 -18.78
C LEU A 185 -52.88 -8.46 -19.25
N LEU A 186 -51.68 -8.68 -18.70
CA LEU A 186 -50.79 -9.79 -19.04
C LEU A 186 -51.00 -11.02 -18.15
N ASP A 187 -51.93 -10.96 -17.19
CA ASP A 187 -52.18 -12.06 -16.28
C ASP A 187 -52.86 -13.21 -17.04
N SER A 188 -52.22 -14.39 -17.09
CA SER A 188 -52.67 -15.56 -17.86
C SER A 188 -54.06 -16.08 -17.47
N GLN A 189 -54.51 -15.78 -16.25
CA GLN A 189 -55.84 -16.15 -15.75
C GLN A 189 -56.93 -15.20 -16.23
N ALA A 190 -56.57 -13.98 -16.63
CA ALA A 190 -57.47 -12.99 -17.18
C ALA A 190 -57.39 -13.07 -18.71
N THR A 191 -58.53 -13.27 -19.39
CA THR A 191 -58.63 -13.34 -20.85
C THR A 191 -58.37 -11.97 -21.49
N GLY A 192 -57.14 -11.45 -21.35
CA GLY A 192 -56.70 -10.14 -21.85
C GLY A 192 -57.48 -8.93 -21.33
N SER A 193 -58.37 -9.12 -20.36
CA SER A 193 -59.25 -8.08 -19.83
C SER A 193 -59.49 -8.25 -18.32
N PHE A 194 -59.52 -7.14 -17.58
CA PHE A 194 -59.75 -7.14 -16.14
C PHE A 194 -60.81 -6.12 -15.75
N ARG A 195 -61.48 -6.29 -14.60
CA ARG A 195 -62.48 -5.33 -14.13
C ARG A 195 -61.83 -4.14 -13.44
N CYS A 196 -62.22 -2.93 -13.84
CA CYS A 196 -61.74 -1.69 -13.24
C CYS A 196 -62.09 -1.63 -11.74
N CYS A 197 -61.14 -1.26 -10.89
CA CYS A 197 -61.34 -1.19 -9.44
C CYS A 197 -62.26 -0.03 -8.98
N ARG A 198 -62.66 0.88 -9.88
CA ARG A 198 -63.58 1.99 -9.57
C ARG A 198 -64.97 1.81 -10.18
N CYS A 199 -65.05 1.59 -11.50
CA CYS A 199 -66.32 1.50 -12.22
C CYS A 199 -66.72 0.08 -12.62
N THR A 200 -65.90 -0.93 -12.33
CA THR A 200 -66.15 -2.36 -12.63
C THR A 200 -66.32 -2.74 -14.11
N GLN A 201 -66.14 -1.78 -15.03
CA GLN A 201 -66.09 -2.03 -16.48
C GLN A 201 -64.88 -2.88 -16.87
N ALA A 202 -65.01 -3.67 -17.94
CA ALA A 202 -63.94 -4.50 -18.48
C ALA A 202 -62.90 -3.65 -19.21
N VAL A 203 -61.68 -3.63 -18.68
CA VAL A 203 -60.52 -2.95 -19.24
C VAL A 203 -59.72 -3.93 -20.09
N HIS A 204 -59.64 -3.64 -21.38
CA HIS A 204 -58.89 -4.44 -22.37
C HIS A 204 -57.82 -3.62 -23.11
N SER A 205 -57.84 -2.29 -22.98
CA SER A 205 -56.89 -1.39 -23.61
C SER A 205 -56.44 -0.28 -22.66
N CYS A 206 -55.23 0.23 -22.89
CA CYS A 206 -54.64 1.34 -22.16
C CYS A 206 -53.89 2.29 -23.09
N SER A 207 -54.00 3.59 -22.85
CA SER A 207 -53.26 4.65 -23.54
C SER A 207 -52.45 5.47 -22.52
N PRO A 208 -51.32 6.09 -22.94
CA PRO A 208 -50.65 7.08 -22.09
C PRO A 208 -51.60 8.21 -21.75
N ALA A 209 -51.61 8.60 -20.46
CA ALA A 209 -52.57 9.56 -19.90
C ALA A 209 -52.32 11.01 -20.31
#